data_AF-A0A2S0U802-F1
#
_entry.id   AF-A0A2S0U802-F1
#
_cell.length_a   1.000
_cell.length_b   1.000
_cell.length_c   1.000
_cell.angle_alpha   90.00
_cell.angle_beta   90.00
_cell.angle_gamma   90.00
#
_symmetry.space_group_name_H-M   'P 1'
#
loop_
_entity.id
_entity.type
_entity.pdbx_description
1 polymer ?
#
loop_
_entity_poly.entity_id
_entity_poly.type
_entity_poly.pdbx_seq_one_letter_code
_entity_poly.pdbx_strand_id
1 'polypeptide(L)'
;MENTICPWCQTEIVWDEEIGPEEECPHCNNELKGYRTISVTIDSEEEAEEEAREEEAYSSSSYWDEDDATNLKVAGALEAYLPEGTDLLAYESAVEKIMDAQDQVPECPHCREYMLFTGTQSVQEQGFKSVIPGGFKLPLLDAPFKMNVYVCSSCFHVSSFLSEDDRLRLVHRAQQLHERS
;
A
#
# COMPACT_ATOMS: atom_id res chain seq x y z
N MET A 1 2.31 34.50 19.67
CA MET A 1 2.90 33.51 18.75
C MET A 1 1.94 32.35 18.72
N GLU A 2 1.29 32.12 17.59
CA GLU A 2 0.48 30.93 17.38
C GLU A 2 1.46 29.77 17.13
N ASN A 3 1.50 28.79 18.03
CA ASN A 3 2.38 27.63 17.89
C ASN A 3 1.90 26.80 16.70
N THR A 4 2.61 26.91 15.57
CA THR A 4 2.31 26.12 14.38
C THR A 4 3.04 24.79 14.52
N ILE A 5 2.30 23.68 14.60
CA ILE A 5 2.89 22.34 14.66
C ILE A 5 2.84 21.72 13.27
N CYS A 6 3.95 21.17 12.80
CA CYS A 6 4.02 20.47 11.53
C CYS A 6 3.16 19.18 11.57
N PRO A 7 2.22 18.96 10.64
CA PRO A 7 1.38 17.77 10.63
C PRO A 7 2.12 16.48 10.20
N TRP A 8 3.30 16.58 9.56
CA TRP A 8 4.09 15.40 9.14
C TRP A 8 5.07 14.93 10.21
N CYS A 9 5.89 15.82 10.74
CA CYS A 9 6.93 15.47 11.71
C CYS A 9 6.57 15.81 13.17
N GLN A 10 5.39 16.41 13.39
CA GLN A 10 4.88 16.80 14.72
C GLN A 10 5.82 17.74 15.49
N THR A 11 6.74 18.38 14.78
CA THR A 11 7.69 19.33 15.36
C THR A 11 7.08 20.73 15.33
N GLU A 12 7.27 21.46 16.43
CA GLU A 12 6.88 22.87 16.52
C GLU A 12 7.70 23.70 15.53
N ILE A 13 7.02 24.42 14.65
CA ILE A 13 7.62 25.30 13.66
C ILE A 13 7.73 26.69 14.30
N VAL A 14 8.97 27.15 14.44
CA VAL A 14 9.27 28.53 14.82
C VAL A 14 9.55 29.31 13.54
N TRP A 15 8.66 30.23 13.21
CA TRP A 15 8.81 31.08 12.04
C TRP A 15 9.79 32.22 12.30
N ASP A 16 10.59 32.55 11.28
CA ASP A 16 11.45 33.73 11.31
C ASP A 16 10.59 35.00 11.16
N GLU A 17 10.85 36.00 12.00
CA GLU A 17 10.11 37.28 12.02
C GLU A 17 10.35 38.14 10.76
N GLU A 18 11.43 37.90 10.00
CA GLU A 18 11.78 38.66 8.79
C GLU A 18 11.24 38.03 7.50
N ILE A 19 11.03 36.70 7.48
CA ILE A 19 10.64 35.93 6.28
C ILE A 19 9.17 35.52 6.30
N GLY A 20 8.57 35.34 7.49
CA GLY A 20 7.17 34.95 7.66
C GLY A 20 6.94 33.44 7.48
N PRO A 21 5.67 32.99 7.49
CA PRO A 21 5.34 31.57 7.35
C PRO A 21 5.62 31.08 5.93
N GLU A 22 6.50 30.09 5.80
CA GLU A 22 6.83 29.45 4.52
C GLU A 22 5.84 28.32 4.18
N GLU A 23 5.79 27.98 2.89
CA GLU A 23 4.92 26.94 2.34
C GLU A 23 5.38 25.52 2.70
N GLU A 24 6.64 25.36 3.11
CA GLU A 24 7.27 24.08 3.44
C GLU A 24 7.72 24.05 4.90
N CYS A 25 7.67 22.88 5.52
CA CYS A 25 8.20 22.71 6.86
C CYS A 25 9.74 22.72 6.84
N PRO A 26 10.43 23.57 7.64
CA PRO A 26 11.89 23.65 7.65
C PRO A 26 12.58 22.40 8.24
N HIS A 27 11.82 21.53 8.92
CA HIS A 27 12.36 20.31 9.53
C HIS A 27 12.26 19.07 8.65
N CYS A 28 11.27 19.00 7.76
CA CYS A 28 10.99 17.79 6.97
C CYS A 28 10.70 18.05 5.49
N ASN A 29 10.70 19.33 5.06
CA ASN A 29 10.53 19.76 3.67
C ASN A 29 9.24 19.28 3.00
N ASN A 30 8.18 19.05 3.79
CA ASN A 30 6.83 18.77 3.27
C ASN A 30 6.00 20.06 3.21
N GLU A 31 5.12 20.15 2.21
CA GLU A 31 4.26 21.31 1.92
C GLU A 31 3.12 21.48 2.93
N LEU A 32 3.17 22.52 3.78
CA LEU A 32 2.22 22.84 4.85
C LEU A 32 0.77 23.12 4.38
N LYS A 33 0.58 23.46 3.11
CA LYS A 33 -0.76 23.71 2.52
C LYS A 33 -1.45 22.46 1.98
N GLY A 34 -0.83 21.28 2.04
CA GLY A 34 -1.32 20.03 1.45
C GLY A 34 -2.49 19.34 2.17
N TYR A 35 -3.42 20.07 2.80
CA TYR A 35 -4.67 19.45 3.26
C TYR A 35 -5.57 19.16 2.06
N ARG A 36 -5.70 17.88 1.70
CA ARG A 36 -6.82 17.33 0.92
C ARG A 36 -8.12 17.48 1.73
N THR A 37 -8.65 18.68 1.82
CA THR A 37 -10.02 18.91 2.27
C THR A 37 -10.95 18.66 1.10
N ILE A 38 -11.64 17.52 1.09
CA ILE A 38 -12.81 17.31 0.22
C ILE A 38 -13.94 18.18 0.80
N SER A 39 -14.28 19.26 0.11
CA SER A 39 -15.53 19.99 0.34
C SER A 39 -16.65 19.26 -0.40
N VAL A 40 -17.39 18.38 0.30
CA VAL A 40 -18.60 17.78 -0.25
C VAL A 40 -19.74 18.79 -0.12
N THR A 41 -20.14 19.43 -1.22
CA THR A 41 -21.41 20.15 -1.31
C THR A 41 -22.52 19.13 -1.53
N ILE A 42 -23.31 18.86 -0.50
CA ILE A 42 -24.55 18.08 -0.62
C ILE A 42 -25.63 19.10 -0.98
N ASP A 43 -25.92 19.26 -2.26
CA ASP A 43 -27.11 20.00 -2.69
C ASP A 43 -28.33 19.10 -2.47
N SER A 44 -29.19 19.53 -1.55
CA SER A 44 -30.52 19.00 -1.33
C SER A 44 -31.40 19.35 -2.53
N GLU A 45 -31.83 18.33 -3.28
CA GLU A 45 -32.86 18.45 -4.31
C GLU A 45 -34.16 18.96 -3.70
N GLU A 46 -34.62 20.14 -4.13
CA GLU A 46 -36.05 20.47 -4.25
C GLU A 46 -36.26 21.79 -5.03
N GLU A 47 -37.02 21.69 -6.13
CA GLU A 47 -37.90 22.69 -6.77
C GLU A 47 -37.69 23.01 -8.29
N ALA A 48 -38.58 22.40 -9.09
CA ALA A 48 -39.44 22.97 -10.14
C ALA A 48 -38.89 23.45 -11.52
N GLU A 49 -39.19 22.62 -12.54
CA GLU A 49 -39.81 22.89 -13.88
C GLU A 49 -39.83 24.34 -14.44
N GLU A 50 -39.26 24.60 -15.64
CA GLU A 50 -39.95 24.70 -16.96
C GLU A 50 -39.06 25.34 -18.08
N GLU A 51 -38.99 24.63 -19.22
CA GLU A 51 -38.80 25.04 -20.65
C GLU A 51 -37.83 26.17 -21.11
N ALA A 52 -36.85 25.79 -21.96
CA ALA A 52 -36.76 26.24 -23.38
C ALA A 52 -35.62 25.54 -24.15
N ARG A 53 -35.88 25.26 -25.43
CA ARG A 53 -35.14 24.41 -26.37
C ARG A 53 -34.04 25.17 -27.11
N GLU A 54 -32.78 24.73 -27.01
CA GLU A 54 -31.69 25.11 -27.92
C GLU A 54 -30.97 23.84 -28.43
N GLU A 55 -30.92 23.69 -29.76
CA GLU A 55 -30.13 22.68 -30.45
C GLU A 55 -28.67 23.14 -30.48
N GLU A 56 -27.80 22.55 -29.66
CA GLU A 56 -26.35 22.59 -29.88
C GLU A 56 -25.72 21.20 -29.78
N ALA A 57 -24.79 20.98 -30.71
CA ALA A 57 -24.08 19.76 -31.02
C ALA A 57 -23.57 19.01 -29.79
N TYR A 58 -23.91 17.72 -29.71
CA TYR A 58 -23.27 16.73 -28.84
C TYR A 58 -21.82 16.52 -29.29
N SER A 59 -20.96 17.49 -28.97
CA SER A 59 -19.54 17.24 -28.79
C SER A 59 -19.43 16.44 -27.49
N SER A 60 -19.39 15.12 -27.62
CA SER A 60 -18.91 14.21 -26.58
C SER A 60 -17.40 14.45 -26.40
N SER A 61 -17.06 15.66 -25.96
CA SER A 61 -15.72 16.04 -25.57
C SER A 61 -15.52 15.54 -24.15
N SER A 62 -15.02 14.32 -24.03
CA SER A 62 -14.01 13.96 -23.03
C SER A 62 -14.26 14.47 -21.60
N TYR A 63 -15.41 14.15 -21.03
CA TYR A 63 -15.65 14.23 -19.58
C TYR A 63 -15.51 12.84 -18.94
N TRP A 64 -14.45 12.12 -19.32
CA TRP A 64 -13.87 11.09 -18.44
C TRP A 64 -12.56 11.68 -17.96
N ASP A 65 -12.68 12.16 -16.73
CA ASP A 65 -11.73 12.92 -15.94
C ASP A 65 -10.36 12.23 -15.89
N GLU A 66 -9.32 13.05 -15.80
CA GLU A 66 -7.89 12.71 -15.79
C GLU A 66 -7.44 11.97 -14.49
N ASP A 67 -8.25 11.05 -13.97
CA ASP A 67 -7.96 10.27 -12.76
C ASP A 67 -7.48 8.84 -13.06
N ASP A 68 -7.26 8.53 -14.35
CA ASP A 68 -6.68 7.25 -14.80
C ASP A 68 -5.14 7.29 -14.85
N ALA A 69 -4.51 8.37 -14.36
CA ALA A 69 -3.05 8.49 -14.34
C ALA A 69 -2.36 7.57 -13.32
N THR A 70 -3.12 6.97 -12.40
CA THR A 70 -2.62 5.92 -11.50
C THR A 70 -2.72 4.54 -12.16
N ASN A 71 -3.82 4.26 -12.87
CA ASN A 71 -4.03 3.03 -13.64
C ASN A 71 -3.09 2.92 -14.84
N LEU A 72 -2.85 4.02 -15.58
CA LEU A 72 -1.89 4.07 -16.69
C LEU A 72 -0.46 3.73 -16.26
N LYS A 73 -0.06 4.07 -15.01
CA LYS A 73 1.28 3.77 -14.50
C LYS A 73 1.47 2.29 -14.18
N VAL A 74 0.40 1.61 -13.77
CA VAL A 74 0.42 0.17 -13.47
C VAL A 74 0.35 -0.64 -14.77
N ALA A 75 -0.53 -0.26 -15.70
CA ALA A 75 -0.64 -0.90 -17.01
C ALA A 75 0.67 -0.80 -17.81
N GLY A 76 1.29 0.39 -17.87
CA GLY A 76 2.55 0.59 -18.60
C GLY A 76 3.75 -0.14 -17.99
N ALA A 77 3.76 -0.35 -16.67
CA ALA A 77 4.79 -1.15 -16.02
C ALA A 77 4.62 -2.64 -16.31
N LEU A 78 3.39 -3.15 -16.34
CA LEU A 78 3.08 -4.55 -16.61
C LEU A 78 3.40 -4.94 -18.06
N GLU A 79 3.07 -4.07 -19.02
CA GLU A 79 3.34 -4.28 -20.45
C GLU A 79 4.83 -4.45 -20.76
N ALA A 80 5.72 -3.85 -19.95
CA ALA A 80 7.18 -4.03 -20.09
C ALA A 80 7.68 -5.44 -19.73
N TYR A 81 6.93 -6.20 -18.91
CA TYR A 81 7.30 -7.55 -18.49
C TYR A 81 6.57 -8.64 -19.27
N LEU A 82 5.51 -8.28 -19.99
CA LEU A 82 4.69 -9.23 -20.74
C LEU A 82 5.22 -9.39 -22.18
N PRO A 83 5.23 -10.62 -22.71
CA PRO A 83 5.55 -10.85 -24.11
C PRO A 83 4.64 -10.06 -25.06
N GLU A 84 5.17 -9.66 -26.21
CA GLU A 84 4.38 -9.06 -27.28
C GLU A 84 3.21 -9.98 -27.66
N GLY A 85 1.98 -9.45 -27.65
CA GLY A 85 0.77 -10.20 -27.97
C GLY A 85 0.12 -10.92 -26.78
N THR A 86 0.56 -10.65 -25.54
CA THR A 86 -0.15 -11.14 -24.35
C THR A 86 -1.48 -10.41 -24.21
N ASP A 87 -2.56 -11.17 -24.02
CA ASP A 87 -3.89 -10.62 -23.71
C ASP A 87 -3.91 -10.13 -22.25
N LEU A 88 -3.76 -8.82 -22.07
CA LEU A 88 -3.76 -8.15 -20.77
C LEU A 88 -5.04 -8.42 -19.98
N LEU A 89 -6.18 -8.41 -20.66
CA LEU A 89 -7.50 -8.64 -20.05
C LEU A 89 -7.61 -10.09 -19.54
N ALA A 90 -7.09 -11.05 -20.32
CA ALA A 90 -7.05 -12.44 -19.88
C ALA A 90 -6.13 -12.64 -18.67
N TYR A 91 -5.01 -11.91 -18.60
CA TYR A 91 -4.11 -11.94 -17.45
C TYR A 91 -4.79 -11.36 -16.21
N GLU A 92 -5.33 -10.13 -16.29
CA GLU A 92 -6.00 -9.46 -15.17
C GLU A 92 -7.16 -10.30 -14.62
N SER A 93 -8.03 -10.81 -15.51
CA SER A 93 -9.16 -11.66 -15.08
C SER A 93 -8.73 -13.00 -14.46
N ALA A 94 -7.56 -13.54 -14.84
CA ALA A 94 -7.01 -14.74 -14.21
C ALA A 94 -6.45 -14.40 -12.82
N VAL A 95 -5.76 -13.28 -12.70
CA VAL A 95 -5.20 -12.77 -11.44
C VAL A 95 -6.32 -12.52 -10.43
N GLU A 96 -7.40 -11.85 -10.81
CA GLU A 96 -8.58 -11.64 -9.95
C GLU A 96 -9.17 -12.96 -9.45
N LYS A 97 -9.41 -13.93 -10.34
CA LYS A 97 -9.94 -15.25 -9.96
C LYS A 97 -9.04 -16.00 -8.97
N ILE A 98 -7.72 -15.87 -9.12
CA ILE A 98 -6.78 -16.49 -8.19
C ILE A 98 -6.86 -15.78 -6.84
N MET A 99 -6.92 -14.44 -6.82
CA MET A 99 -7.06 -13.67 -5.59
C MET A 99 -8.33 -14.00 -4.82
N ASP A 100 -9.47 -14.17 -5.51
CA ASP A 100 -10.75 -14.55 -4.90
C ASP A 100 -10.70 -15.91 -4.19
N ALA A 101 -9.84 -16.82 -4.66
CA ALA A 101 -9.68 -18.15 -4.10
C ALA A 101 -8.62 -18.23 -2.97
N GLN A 102 -7.85 -17.17 -2.75
CA GLN A 102 -6.80 -17.14 -1.74
C GLN A 102 -7.34 -16.78 -0.36
N ASP A 103 -6.91 -17.52 0.67
CA ASP A 103 -7.26 -17.19 2.07
C ASP A 103 -6.65 -15.87 2.55
N GLN A 104 -5.47 -15.53 2.03
CA GLN A 104 -4.73 -14.31 2.36
C GLN A 104 -4.25 -13.62 1.07
N VAL A 105 -4.52 -12.33 0.98
CA VAL A 105 -4.12 -11.43 -0.12
C VAL A 105 -3.36 -10.25 0.49
N PRO A 106 -2.05 -10.40 0.77
CA PRO A 106 -1.25 -9.31 1.31
C PRO A 106 -0.95 -8.25 0.24
N GLU A 107 -0.76 -7.00 0.66
CA GLU A 107 -0.30 -5.91 -0.20
C GLU A 107 1.22 -5.96 -0.41
N CYS A 108 1.66 -5.59 -1.61
CA CYS A 108 3.07 -5.52 -1.98
C CYS A 108 3.76 -4.34 -1.29
N PRO A 109 4.92 -4.54 -0.64
CA PRO A 109 5.63 -3.43 0.02
C PRO A 109 6.19 -2.39 -0.96
N HIS A 110 6.34 -2.73 -2.26
CA HIS A 110 6.92 -1.85 -3.27
C HIS A 110 5.86 -0.96 -3.94
N CYS A 111 4.74 -1.54 -4.40
CA CYS A 111 3.71 -0.83 -5.16
C CYS A 111 2.32 -0.85 -4.51
N ARG A 112 2.15 -1.51 -3.35
CA ARG A 112 0.88 -1.66 -2.61
C ARG A 112 -0.24 -2.41 -3.34
N GLU A 113 0.09 -3.07 -4.43
CA GLU A 113 -0.83 -3.98 -5.14
C GLU A 113 -0.92 -5.32 -4.43
N TYR A 114 -2.06 -6.01 -4.55
CA TYR A 114 -2.24 -7.32 -3.95
C TYR A 114 -1.32 -8.38 -4.57
N MET A 115 -0.89 -9.33 -3.73
CA MET A 115 0.07 -10.36 -4.12
C MET A 115 -0.59 -11.73 -4.25
N LEU A 116 -0.11 -12.50 -5.22
CA LEU A 116 -0.54 -13.86 -5.48
C LEU A 116 0.25 -14.85 -4.65
N PHE A 117 -0.44 -15.79 -4.02
CA PHE A 117 0.20 -16.89 -3.30
C PHE A 117 0.79 -17.89 -4.31
N THR A 118 2.10 -18.10 -4.26
CA THR A 118 2.81 -18.95 -5.23
C THR A 118 3.30 -20.27 -4.64
N GLY A 119 3.31 -20.40 -3.32
CA GLY A 119 3.63 -21.65 -2.64
C GLY A 119 4.27 -21.45 -1.28
N THR A 120 4.77 -22.55 -0.72
CA THR A 120 5.41 -22.56 0.60
C THR A 120 6.84 -23.06 0.50
N GLN A 121 7.78 -22.25 0.99
CA GLN A 121 9.19 -22.62 1.13
C GLN A 121 9.45 -23.15 2.54
N SER A 122 10.12 -24.30 2.66
CA SER A 122 10.56 -24.83 3.95
C SER A 122 12.05 -24.58 4.15
N VAL A 123 12.41 -23.99 5.28
CA VAL A 123 13.79 -23.69 5.67
C VAL A 123 14.25 -24.74 6.67
N GLN A 124 15.33 -25.45 6.33
CA GLN A 124 15.95 -26.47 7.18
C GLN A 124 17.13 -25.92 7.99
N GLU A 125 17.57 -26.66 9.01
CA GLU A 125 18.66 -26.28 9.93
C GLU A 125 19.99 -25.97 9.22
N GLN A 126 20.24 -26.58 8.05
CA GLN A 126 21.47 -26.35 7.28
C GLN A 126 21.53 -24.96 6.62
N GLY A 127 20.38 -24.29 6.44
CA GLY A 127 20.27 -23.00 5.76
C GLY A 127 19.90 -21.83 6.67
N PHE A 128 19.71 -22.08 7.98
CA PHE A 128 19.26 -21.06 8.93
C PHE A 128 19.99 -21.16 10.25
N LYS A 129 20.62 -20.06 10.64
CA LYS A 129 21.28 -19.93 11.95
C LYS A 129 20.40 -19.08 12.86
N SER A 130 19.73 -19.72 13.80
CA SER A 130 18.94 -19.03 14.82
C SER A 130 19.81 -18.05 15.61
N VAL A 131 19.29 -16.85 15.84
CA VAL A 131 19.93 -15.82 16.67
C VAL A 131 19.26 -15.83 18.04
N ILE A 132 20.07 -15.82 19.10
CA ILE A 132 19.62 -15.64 20.47
C ILE A 132 19.81 -14.15 20.82
N PRO A 133 18.74 -13.39 21.06
CA PRO A 133 18.89 -11.98 21.42
C PRO A 133 19.55 -11.83 22.79
N GLY A 134 20.28 -10.72 22.98
CA GLY A 134 20.93 -10.42 24.25
C GLY A 134 19.94 -10.39 25.42
N GLY A 135 20.27 -11.08 26.51
CA GLY A 135 19.42 -11.20 27.69
C GLY A 135 18.55 -12.47 27.73
N PHE A 136 18.46 -13.23 26.62
CA PHE A 136 17.66 -14.45 26.55
C PHE A 136 18.51 -15.70 26.39
N LYS A 137 17.93 -16.85 26.76
CA LYS A 137 18.60 -18.18 26.72
C LYS A 137 18.17 -19.05 25.55
N LEU A 138 17.11 -18.64 24.84
CA LEU A 138 16.51 -19.40 23.75
C LEU A 138 16.33 -18.50 22.51
N PRO A 139 16.49 -19.03 21.30
CA PRO A 139 16.19 -18.32 20.07
C PRO A 139 14.68 -18.11 19.87
N LEU A 140 14.31 -17.04 19.14
CA LEU A 140 12.90 -16.73 18.85
C LEU A 140 12.30 -17.64 17.77
N LEU A 141 13.09 -18.03 16.79
CA LEU A 141 12.69 -18.87 15.68
C LEU A 141 13.74 -19.97 15.52
N ASP A 142 13.28 -21.21 15.39
CA ASP A 142 14.10 -22.38 15.18
C ASP A 142 13.69 -23.10 13.90
N ALA A 143 14.68 -23.60 13.17
CA ALA A 143 14.43 -24.49 12.05
C ALA A 143 14.00 -25.88 12.56
N PRO A 144 13.16 -26.62 11.82
CA PRO A 144 12.57 -26.23 10.55
C PRO A 144 11.32 -25.34 10.70
N PHE A 145 11.22 -24.37 9.79
CA PHE A 145 10.06 -23.49 9.67
C PHE A 145 9.62 -23.32 8.21
N LYS A 146 8.38 -22.89 8.02
CA LYS A 146 7.74 -22.71 6.70
C LYS A 146 7.40 -21.25 6.47
N MET A 147 7.60 -20.81 5.23
CA MET A 147 7.30 -19.47 4.75
C MET A 147 6.39 -19.55 3.53
N ASN A 148 5.31 -18.77 3.53
CA ASN A 148 4.43 -18.58 2.40
C ASN A 148 5.04 -17.51 1.48
N VAL A 149 5.21 -17.85 0.21
CA VAL A 149 5.83 -17.00 -0.81
C VAL A 149 4.74 -16.41 -1.67
N TYR A 150 4.77 -15.08 -1.80
CA TYR A 150 3.84 -14.31 -2.60
C TYR A 150 4.59 -13.52 -3.66
N VAL A 151 3.95 -13.33 -4.81
CA VAL A 151 4.49 -12.57 -5.94
C VAL A 151 3.48 -11.52 -6.36
N CYS A 152 3.92 -10.28 -6.47
CA CYS A 152 3.08 -9.18 -6.95
C CYS A 152 2.83 -9.34 -8.46
N SER A 153 1.57 -9.32 -8.89
CA SER A 153 1.20 -9.43 -10.31
C SER A 153 1.56 -8.20 -11.13
N SER A 154 1.80 -7.05 -10.50
CA SER A 154 2.05 -5.77 -11.18
C SER A 154 3.54 -5.42 -11.29
N CYS A 155 4.33 -5.66 -10.23
CA CYS A 155 5.77 -5.33 -10.21
C CYS A 155 6.69 -6.55 -10.06
N PHE A 156 6.14 -7.76 -9.99
CA PHE A 156 6.86 -9.03 -9.85
C PHE A 156 7.79 -9.11 -8.63
N HIS A 157 7.60 -8.22 -7.64
CA HIS A 157 8.30 -8.30 -6.38
C HIS A 157 7.87 -9.55 -5.60
N VAL A 158 8.86 -10.27 -5.08
CA VAL A 158 8.66 -11.48 -4.28
C VAL A 158 8.76 -11.12 -2.81
N SER A 159 7.72 -11.45 -2.04
CA SER A 159 7.73 -11.31 -0.58
C SER A 159 7.38 -12.64 0.07
N SER A 160 7.96 -12.89 1.22
CA SER A 160 7.79 -14.14 1.95
C SER A 160 7.41 -13.87 3.39
N PHE A 161 6.33 -14.51 3.85
CA PHE A 161 5.81 -14.38 5.20
C PHE A 161 5.92 -15.72 5.92
N LEU A 162 6.14 -15.72 7.24
CA LEU A 162 6.05 -16.95 8.02
C LEU A 162 4.65 -17.58 7.87
N SER A 163 4.60 -18.90 7.76
CA SER A 163 3.35 -19.66 7.78
C SER A 163 2.59 -19.42 9.09
N GLU A 164 1.28 -19.63 9.09
CA GLU A 164 0.44 -19.35 10.25
C GLU A 164 0.87 -20.09 11.51
N ASP A 165 1.10 -21.40 11.40
CA ASP A 165 1.60 -22.24 12.49
C ASP A 165 2.89 -21.66 13.08
N ASP A 166 3.79 -21.20 12.22
CA ASP A 166 5.12 -20.73 12.61
C ASP A 166 5.09 -19.32 13.20
N ARG A 167 4.15 -18.48 12.75
CA ARG A 167 3.84 -17.19 13.41
C ARG A 167 3.38 -17.44 14.84
N LEU A 168 2.47 -18.39 15.06
CA LEU A 168 2.00 -18.75 16.40
C LEU A 168 3.13 -19.32 17.26
N ARG A 169 3.99 -20.19 16.71
CA ARG A 169 5.18 -20.69 17.40
C ARG A 169 6.09 -19.55 17.86
N LEU A 170 6.35 -18.56 17.01
CA LEU A 170 7.17 -17.40 17.34
C LEU A 170 6.54 -16.56 18.46
N VAL A 171 5.23 -16.28 18.38
CA VAL A 171 4.51 -15.52 19.41
C VAL A 171 4.57 -16.22 20.76
N HIS A 172 4.28 -17.52 20.81
CA HIS A 172 4.38 -18.31 22.04
C HIS A 172 5.80 -18.34 22.60
N ARG A 173 6.81 -18.45 21.73
CA ARG A 173 8.23 -18.41 22.13
C ARG A 173 8.58 -17.05 22.75
N ALA A 174 8.13 -15.95 22.15
CA ALA A 174 8.36 -14.60 22.67
C ALA A 174 7.71 -14.39 24.05
N GLN A 175 6.50 -14.90 24.26
CA GLN A 175 5.81 -14.85 25.56
C GLN A 175 6.57 -15.64 26.64
N GLN A 176 7.02 -16.86 26.34
CA GLN A 176 7.80 -17.68 27.26
C GLN A 176 9.15 -17.04 27.64
N LEU A 177 9.74 -16.28 26.72
CA LEU A 177 10.98 -15.55 26.98
C LEU A 177 10.76 -14.41 27.97
N HIS A 178 9.62 -13.72 27.90
CA HIS A 178 9.26 -12.65 28.84
C HIS A 178 9.04 -13.18 30.26
N GLU A 179 8.34 -14.30 30.42
CA GLU A 179 8.08 -14.90 31.74
C GLU A 179 9.35 -15.44 32.43
N ARG A 180 10.44 -15.62 31.66
CA ARG A 180 11.70 -16.22 32.11
C ARG A 180 12.88 -15.25 32.17
N SER A 181 12.68 -13.97 31.81
CA SER A 181 13.65 -12.90 31.98
C SER A 181 13.53 -12.26 33.35
#